data_AF-A0ABD3Q1V4-F1
#
_entry.id   AF-A0ABD3Q1V4-F1
#
_cell.length_a   1.000
_cell.length_b   1.000
_cell.length_c   1.000
_cell.angle_alpha   90.00
_cell.angle_beta   90.00
_cell.angle_gamma   90.00
#
_symmetry.space_group_name_H-M   'P 1'
#
loop_
_entity.id
_entity.type
_entity.pdbx_description
1 polymer ?
#
loop_
_entity_poly.entity_id
_entity_poly.type
_entity_poly.pdbx_seq_one_letter_code
_entity_poly.pdbx_strand_id
1 'polypeptide(L)'
;MSSDAPRRGKFLSPPQPSPSKPPDKPAATIKPAASRGKVLRKTLISPSSTHSTSTSGGAHGSDADRDSLANLRIAVHQAKEAAATRRKEVSAQRDRVFDDLEKAETIILSLLDRASEVAHALSEMTSAKLSAGQGKADSTSFDELAAKIRGDGVGYLAGVKKLHQLLAPHASFVKTIYGRDTKNVNGASGKLSDAVIKKATSNMYAARVEKRLALERSAILKEMIRLEELESAGDARDMVGTSPPGIKRKHESLEEDLLRM
;
A
#
# COMPACT_ATOMS: atom_id res chain seq x y z
N MET A 1 9.97 -2.62 67.45
CA MET A 1 10.34 -2.19 66.09
C MET A 1 11.07 -3.33 65.40
N SER A 2 10.42 -4.01 64.46
CA SER A 2 11.05 -4.87 63.46
C SER A 2 10.06 -5.00 62.31
N SER A 3 10.39 -4.36 61.20
CA SER A 3 9.59 -4.29 59.98
C SER A 3 10.10 -5.37 59.03
N ASP A 4 9.35 -6.47 58.90
CA ASP A 4 9.60 -7.49 57.90
C ASP A 4 8.95 -7.11 56.56
N ALA A 5 9.79 -6.99 55.53
CA ALA A 5 9.38 -6.69 54.16
C ALA A 5 9.00 -7.98 53.41
N PRO A 6 7.95 -7.97 52.57
CA PRO A 6 7.55 -9.15 51.82
C PRO A 6 8.48 -9.43 50.64
N ARG A 7 8.94 -10.69 50.57
CA ARG A 7 9.80 -11.23 49.51
C ARG A 7 9.09 -11.22 48.16
N ARG A 8 9.74 -10.56 47.19
CA ARG A 8 9.37 -10.44 45.79
C ARG A 8 9.24 -11.83 45.14
N GLY A 9 8.06 -12.15 44.62
CA GLY A 9 7.76 -13.40 43.93
C GLY A 9 8.59 -13.60 42.66
N LYS A 10 9.05 -14.83 42.46
CA LYS A 10 9.74 -15.29 41.24
C LYS A 10 8.72 -15.34 40.09
N PHE A 11 8.87 -14.48 39.08
CA PHE A 11 8.11 -14.60 37.85
C PHE A 11 8.58 -15.83 37.07
N LEU A 12 7.63 -16.68 36.69
CA LEU A 12 7.83 -17.82 35.78
C LEU A 12 8.26 -17.30 34.41
N SER A 13 9.35 -17.85 33.87
CA SER A 13 9.78 -17.55 32.51
C SER A 13 8.78 -18.13 31.48
N PRO A 14 8.52 -17.44 30.35
CA PRO A 14 7.62 -17.93 29.32
C PRO A 14 8.18 -19.19 28.64
N PRO A 15 7.31 -20.09 28.13
CA PRO A 15 7.72 -21.35 27.54
C PRO A 15 8.50 -21.14 26.23
N GLN A 16 9.65 -21.79 26.10
CA GLN A 16 10.41 -21.88 24.85
C GLN A 16 9.64 -22.71 23.82
N PRO A 17 9.58 -22.29 22.54
CA PRO A 17 9.05 -23.12 21.47
C PRO A 17 10.03 -24.27 21.15
N SER A 18 9.51 -25.50 21.18
CA SER A 18 10.24 -26.71 20.83
C SER A 18 10.53 -26.79 19.33
N PRO A 19 11.70 -27.31 18.90
CA PRO A 19 12.00 -27.53 17.49
C PRO A 19 11.19 -28.72 16.95
N SER A 20 10.42 -28.48 15.88
CA SER A 20 9.68 -29.50 15.15
C SER A 20 10.64 -30.42 14.38
N LYS A 21 10.58 -31.72 14.70
CA LYS A 21 11.15 -32.81 13.89
C LYS A 21 10.44 -32.89 12.54
N PRO A 22 11.14 -33.11 11.43
CA PRO A 22 10.51 -33.50 10.17
C PRO A 22 10.13 -35.01 10.20
N PRO A 23 9.08 -35.43 9.48
CA PRO A 23 8.65 -36.82 9.44
C PRO A 23 9.49 -37.67 8.47
N ASP A 24 9.88 -38.85 8.93
CA ASP A 24 10.43 -39.96 8.13
C ASP A 24 9.31 -40.67 7.33
N LYS A 25 9.56 -40.95 6.04
CA LYS A 25 9.00 -42.10 5.28
C LYS A 25 9.70 -42.27 3.91
N PRO A 26 9.63 -43.44 3.25
CA PRO A 26 10.82 -44.25 2.94
C PRO A 26 11.19 -44.32 1.45
N ALA A 27 12.39 -44.87 1.22
CA ALA A 27 13.03 -45.12 -0.06
C ALA A 27 12.24 -46.08 -0.98
N ALA A 28 12.19 -45.78 -2.27
CA ALA A 28 13.14 -46.31 -3.25
C ALA A 28 12.80 -45.89 -4.68
N THR A 29 13.85 -45.85 -5.52
CA THR A 29 13.84 -46.21 -6.95
C THR A 29 14.00 -45.05 -7.98
N ILE A 30 15.23 -45.03 -8.51
CA ILE A 30 15.73 -44.51 -9.80
C ILE A 30 16.24 -43.04 -9.83
N LYS A 31 17.57 -42.93 -9.73
CA LYS A 31 18.42 -41.87 -10.29
C LYS A 31 18.28 -41.85 -11.82
N PRO A 32 18.43 -40.69 -12.47
CA PRO A 32 19.77 -40.34 -12.92
C PRO A 32 20.21 -38.97 -12.41
N ALA A 33 21.52 -38.89 -12.16
CA ALA A 33 22.22 -37.68 -11.78
C ALA A 33 22.05 -36.60 -12.84
N ALA A 34 21.50 -35.45 -12.45
CA ALA A 34 21.72 -34.19 -13.15
C ALA A 34 22.33 -33.21 -12.13
N SER A 35 23.52 -32.76 -12.47
CA SER A 35 24.40 -31.93 -11.66
C SER A 35 23.68 -30.73 -11.05
N ARG A 36 23.99 -30.46 -9.77
CA ARG A 36 23.88 -29.15 -9.13
C ARG A 36 24.66 -28.11 -9.95
N GLY A 37 24.01 -27.55 -10.97
CA GLY A 37 24.43 -26.31 -11.58
C GLY A 37 24.19 -25.18 -10.59
N LYS A 38 25.19 -24.89 -9.75
CA LYS A 38 25.37 -23.55 -9.20
C LYS A 38 25.54 -22.63 -10.41
N VAL A 39 24.46 -22.07 -10.92
CA VAL A 39 24.54 -20.95 -11.85
C VAL A 39 24.86 -19.71 -11.01
N LEU A 40 26.11 -19.65 -10.53
CA LEU A 40 26.83 -18.40 -10.42
C LEU A 40 26.87 -17.85 -11.85
N ARG A 41 25.92 -16.97 -12.22
CA ARG A 41 26.13 -16.06 -13.35
C ARG A 41 27.23 -15.08 -12.94
N LYS A 42 28.47 -15.58 -13.00
CA LYS A 42 29.73 -14.84 -12.96
C LYS A 42 30.21 -14.73 -14.39
N THR A 43 29.53 -13.93 -15.18
CA THR A 43 30.03 -13.43 -16.47
C THR A 43 29.30 -12.14 -16.76
N LEU A 44 29.94 -11.02 -16.43
CA LEU A 44 30.22 -9.93 -17.35
C LEU A 44 31.35 -9.12 -16.69
N ILE A 45 32.56 -9.61 -16.94
CA ILE A 45 33.71 -8.81 -17.37
C ILE A 45 33.80 -7.47 -16.65
N SER A 46 34.40 -7.48 -15.47
CA SER A 46 35.18 -6.33 -15.02
C SER A 46 36.33 -6.17 -16.02
N PRO A 47 36.51 -5.01 -16.68
CA PRO A 47 37.76 -4.76 -17.37
C PRO A 47 38.85 -4.70 -16.30
N SER A 48 39.67 -5.75 -16.25
CA SER A 48 40.94 -5.72 -15.54
C SER A 48 41.76 -4.61 -16.18
N SER A 49 41.96 -3.53 -15.44
CA SER A 49 42.98 -2.52 -15.70
C SER A 49 44.34 -3.19 -15.52
N THR A 50 44.83 -3.85 -16.57
CA THR A 50 46.25 -4.14 -16.70
C THR A 50 46.92 -2.85 -17.15
N HIS A 51 47.52 -2.13 -16.20
CA HIS A 51 48.56 -1.15 -16.49
C HIS A 51 49.71 -1.87 -17.20
N SER A 52 49.68 -1.86 -18.53
CA SER A 52 50.83 -2.18 -19.37
C SER A 52 51.42 -0.86 -19.80
N THR A 53 52.49 -0.45 -19.13
CA THR A 53 53.33 0.66 -19.53
C THR A 53 54.16 0.20 -20.72
N SER A 54 53.65 0.41 -21.94
CA SER A 54 54.41 0.21 -23.18
C SER A 54 54.68 1.55 -23.82
N THR A 55 55.85 2.09 -23.51
CA THR A 55 56.54 3.10 -24.29
C THR A 55 57.10 2.44 -25.56
N SER A 56 56.56 2.77 -26.72
CA SER A 56 57.33 2.84 -27.98
C SER A 56 56.48 3.46 -29.07
N GLY A 57 56.97 4.57 -29.63
CA GLY A 57 56.38 5.26 -30.75
C GLY A 57 56.24 4.36 -31.98
N GLY A 58 55.08 4.43 -32.62
CA GLY A 58 54.79 3.80 -33.89
C GLY A 58 53.57 4.49 -34.48
N ALA A 59 53.80 5.49 -35.32
CA ALA A 59 52.76 6.18 -36.06
C ALA A 59 52.24 5.26 -37.19
N HIS A 60 51.27 4.41 -36.86
CA HIS A 60 50.38 3.76 -37.83
C HIS A 60 48.94 4.02 -37.39
N GLY A 61 48.46 5.22 -37.67
CA GLY A 61 47.05 5.56 -37.54
C GLY A 61 46.26 5.00 -38.71
N SER A 62 45.09 4.40 -38.44
CA SER A 62 43.80 4.92 -38.91
C SER A 62 42.63 3.92 -38.90
N ASP A 63 42.84 2.61 -38.70
CA ASP A 63 41.73 1.64 -38.70
C ASP A 63 41.31 1.10 -37.32
N ALA A 64 42.25 0.85 -36.39
CA ALA A 64 41.91 0.31 -35.06
C ALA A 64 41.03 1.25 -34.20
N ASP A 65 41.19 2.58 -34.35
CA ASP A 65 40.39 3.57 -33.63
C ASP A 65 38.95 3.67 -34.17
N ARG A 66 38.73 3.36 -35.45
CA ARG A 66 37.39 3.34 -36.06
C ARG A 66 36.56 2.18 -35.52
N ASP A 67 37.16 1.01 -35.36
CA ASP A 67 36.50 -0.16 -34.78
C ASP A 67 36.17 0.04 -33.30
N SER A 68 37.05 0.71 -32.54
CA SER A 68 36.81 1.05 -31.13
C SER A 68 35.57 1.94 -30.95
N LEU A 69 35.41 2.95 -31.80
CA LEU A 69 34.26 3.87 -31.75
C LEU A 69 32.96 3.21 -32.21
N ALA A 70 33.02 2.32 -33.20
CA ALA A 70 31.87 1.50 -33.62
C ALA A 70 31.42 0.56 -32.48
N ASN A 71 32.36 -0.13 -31.83
CA ASN A 71 32.10 -0.99 -30.68
C ASN A 71 31.49 -0.22 -29.50
N LEU A 72 31.99 0.99 -29.23
CA LEU A 72 31.41 1.86 -28.20
C LEU A 72 29.96 2.24 -28.51
N ARG A 73 29.66 2.60 -29.76
CA ARG A 73 28.27 2.92 -30.18
C ARG A 73 27.33 1.74 -29.99
N ILE A 74 27.76 0.53 -30.34
CA ILE A 74 27.00 -0.71 -30.12
C ILE A 74 26.75 -0.91 -28.62
N ALA A 75 27.79 -0.81 -27.80
CA ALA A 75 27.68 -0.97 -26.34
C ALA A 75 26.73 0.07 -25.71
N VAL A 76 26.78 1.32 -26.15
CA VAL A 76 25.86 2.38 -25.68
C VAL A 76 24.41 2.08 -26.10
N HIS A 77 24.19 1.62 -27.32
CA HIS A 77 22.86 1.24 -27.79
C HIS A 77 22.29 0.08 -26.97
N GLN A 78 23.07 -0.99 -26.78
CA GLN A 78 22.70 -2.14 -25.96
C GLN A 78 22.43 -1.73 -24.51
N ALA A 79 23.25 -0.85 -23.93
CA ALA A 79 23.03 -0.33 -22.58
C ALA A 79 21.73 0.48 -22.49
N LYS A 80 21.41 1.27 -23.52
CA LYS A 80 20.16 2.05 -23.60
C LYS A 80 18.94 1.14 -23.69
N GLU A 81 19.00 0.10 -24.52
CA GLU A 81 17.94 -0.90 -24.63
C GLU A 81 17.75 -1.68 -23.33
N ALA A 82 18.83 -2.15 -22.72
CA ALA A 82 18.79 -2.85 -21.43
C ALA A 82 18.18 -1.96 -20.32
N ALA A 83 18.56 -0.68 -20.29
CA ALA A 83 17.98 0.29 -19.36
C ALA A 83 16.49 0.52 -19.61
N ALA A 84 16.05 0.61 -20.87
CA ALA A 84 14.65 0.75 -21.22
C ALA A 84 13.83 -0.47 -20.79
N THR A 85 14.33 -1.69 -21.05
CA THR A 85 13.70 -2.96 -20.64
C THR A 85 13.55 -3.02 -19.13
N ARG A 86 14.61 -2.70 -18.38
CA ARG A 86 14.56 -2.67 -16.91
C ARG A 86 13.52 -1.67 -16.38
N ARG A 87 13.41 -0.48 -16.98
CA ARG A 87 12.38 0.51 -16.58
C ARG A 87 10.97 -0.03 -16.82
N LYS A 88 10.74 -0.71 -17.94
CA LYS A 88 9.45 -1.33 -18.28
C LYS A 88 9.09 -2.43 -17.28
N GLU A 89 10.04 -3.29 -16.94
CA GLU A 89 9.85 -4.35 -15.95
C GLU A 89 9.52 -3.78 -14.56
N VAL A 90 10.24 -2.75 -14.12
CA VAL A 90 9.96 -2.06 -12.84
C VAL A 90 8.57 -1.42 -12.85
N SER A 91 8.14 -0.81 -13.96
CA SER A 91 6.78 -0.28 -14.07
C SER A 91 5.75 -1.39 -13.95
N ALA A 92 5.90 -2.48 -14.70
CA ALA A 92 4.98 -3.61 -14.67
C ALA A 92 4.89 -4.25 -13.27
N GLN A 93 6.02 -4.35 -12.56
CA GLN A 93 6.03 -4.81 -11.17
C GLN A 93 5.26 -3.84 -10.25
N ARG A 94 5.47 -2.53 -10.41
CA ARG A 94 4.77 -1.52 -9.61
C ARG A 94 3.26 -1.57 -9.84
N ASP A 95 2.85 -1.69 -11.10
CA ASP A 95 1.43 -1.72 -11.46
C ASP A 95 0.75 -2.97 -10.86
N ARG A 96 1.42 -4.14 -10.88
CA ARG A 96 0.94 -5.34 -10.17
C ARG A 96 0.79 -5.16 -8.66
N VAL A 97 1.72 -4.44 -8.02
CA VAL A 97 1.63 -4.15 -6.58
C VAL A 97 0.39 -3.30 -6.30
N PHE A 98 0.08 -2.31 -7.15
CA PHE A 98 -1.13 -1.50 -6.99
C PHE A 98 -2.40 -2.34 -7.16
N ASP A 99 -2.47 -3.20 -8.18
CA ASP A 99 -3.61 -4.10 -8.38
C ASP A 99 -3.85 -5.01 -7.16
N ASP A 100 -2.77 -5.53 -6.57
CA ASP A 100 -2.85 -6.38 -5.39
C ASP A 100 -3.26 -5.58 -4.14
N LEU A 101 -2.86 -4.31 -4.03
CA LEU A 101 -3.30 -3.42 -2.95
C LEU A 101 -4.80 -3.07 -3.07
N GLU A 102 -5.31 -2.80 -4.27
CA GLU A 102 -6.75 -2.55 -4.50
C GLU A 102 -7.60 -3.78 -4.16
N LYS A 103 -7.13 -4.98 -4.52
CA LYS A 103 -7.76 -6.24 -4.11
C LYS A 103 -7.70 -6.43 -2.60
N ALA A 104 -6.58 -6.09 -1.97
CA ALA A 104 -6.43 -6.16 -0.52
C ALA A 104 -7.41 -5.23 0.20
N GLU A 105 -7.58 -4.00 -0.29
CA GLU A 105 -8.57 -3.05 0.22
C GLU A 105 -9.98 -3.61 0.13
N THR A 106 -10.36 -4.17 -1.02
CA THR A 106 -11.67 -4.81 -1.20
C THR A 106 -11.90 -5.94 -0.18
N ILE A 107 -10.87 -6.76 0.09
CA ILE A 107 -10.95 -7.82 1.10
C ILE A 107 -11.11 -7.21 2.50
N ILE A 108 -10.38 -6.14 2.84
CA ILE A 108 -10.47 -5.48 4.14
C ILE A 108 -11.88 -4.90 4.36
N LEU A 109 -12.46 -4.24 3.36
CA LEU A 109 -13.82 -3.72 3.45
C LEU A 109 -14.82 -4.84 3.72
N SER A 110 -14.74 -5.95 2.98
CA SER A 110 -15.58 -7.13 3.22
C SER A 110 -15.38 -7.75 4.61
N LEU A 111 -14.16 -7.70 5.17
CA LEU A 111 -13.89 -8.16 6.54
C LEU A 111 -14.52 -7.24 7.58
N LEU A 112 -14.53 -5.92 7.35
CA LEU A 112 -15.16 -4.94 8.23
C LEU A 112 -16.69 -5.10 8.23
N ASP A 113 -17.29 -5.34 7.06
CA ASP A 113 -18.73 -5.62 6.96
C ASP A 113 -19.10 -6.86 7.78
N ARG A 114 -18.37 -7.96 7.61
CA ARG A 114 -18.57 -9.20 8.39
C ARG A 114 -18.36 -8.99 9.90
N ALA A 115 -17.34 -8.23 10.29
CA ALA A 115 -17.11 -7.91 11.69
C ALA A 115 -18.28 -7.12 12.29
N SER A 116 -18.88 -6.22 11.50
CA SER A 116 -20.04 -5.43 11.90
C SER A 116 -21.29 -6.30 12.03
N GLU A 117 -21.53 -7.21 11.08
CA GLU A 117 -22.63 -8.19 11.14
C GLU A 117 -22.52 -9.10 12.36
N VAL A 118 -21.31 -9.59 12.69
CA VAL A 118 -21.05 -10.37 13.90
C VAL A 118 -21.31 -9.55 15.15
N ALA A 119 -20.88 -8.28 15.20
CA ALA A 119 -21.14 -7.41 16.33
C ALA A 119 -22.66 -7.18 16.53
N HIS A 120 -23.41 -6.98 15.45
CA HIS A 120 -24.88 -6.88 15.50
C HIS A 120 -25.51 -8.19 16.01
N ALA A 121 -25.13 -9.34 15.45
CA ALA A 121 -25.67 -10.64 15.89
C ALA A 121 -25.34 -10.93 17.37
N LEU A 122 -24.15 -10.56 17.84
CA LEU A 122 -23.78 -10.69 19.27
C LEU A 122 -24.62 -9.77 20.17
N SER A 123 -24.94 -8.55 19.71
CA SER A 123 -25.81 -7.63 20.42
C SER A 123 -27.24 -8.17 20.54
N GLU A 124 -27.80 -8.69 19.44
CA GLU A 124 -29.11 -9.36 19.42
C GLU A 124 -29.13 -10.59 20.33
N MET A 125 -28.10 -11.42 20.25
CA MET A 125 -27.95 -12.62 21.08
C MET A 125 -27.88 -12.27 22.57
N THR A 126 -27.19 -11.18 22.92
CA THR A 126 -27.12 -10.67 24.30
C THR A 126 -28.47 -10.12 24.77
N SER A 127 -29.18 -9.39 23.90
CA SER A 127 -30.50 -8.83 24.19
C SER A 127 -31.55 -9.93 24.37
N ALA A 128 -31.56 -10.94 23.50
CA ALA A 128 -32.40 -12.14 23.60
C ALA A 128 -32.11 -12.94 24.88
N LYS A 129 -30.84 -13.01 25.30
CA LYS A 129 -30.46 -13.67 26.56
C LYS A 129 -30.98 -12.91 27.79
N LEU A 130 -30.99 -11.58 27.76
CA LEU A 130 -31.55 -10.76 28.85
C LEU A 130 -33.07 -10.89 28.95
N SER A 131 -33.77 -10.96 27.81
CA SER A 131 -35.23 -11.12 27.79
C SER A 131 -35.70 -12.54 28.11
N ALA A 132 -34.88 -13.57 27.87
CA ALA A 132 -35.19 -14.96 28.23
C ALA A 132 -35.45 -15.17 29.73
N GLY A 133 -34.90 -14.31 30.60
CA GLY A 133 -35.18 -14.32 32.04
C GLY A 133 -36.63 -13.97 32.41
N GLN A 134 -37.43 -13.40 31.49
CA GLN A 134 -38.82 -12.98 31.72
C GLN A 134 -39.88 -13.96 31.15
N GLY A 135 -39.49 -15.17 30.74
CA GLY A 135 -40.41 -16.31 30.70
C GLY A 135 -41.02 -16.71 29.36
N LYS A 136 -40.60 -16.15 28.21
CA LYS A 136 -40.96 -16.70 26.89
C LYS A 136 -39.98 -16.24 25.81
N ALA A 137 -38.81 -16.89 25.71
CA ALA A 137 -37.88 -16.67 24.61
C ALA A 137 -37.93 -17.84 23.62
N ASP A 138 -38.09 -17.52 22.34
CA ASP A 138 -38.00 -18.47 21.24
C ASP A 138 -36.55 -18.93 21.08
N SER A 139 -36.26 -20.13 21.59
CA SER A 139 -34.92 -20.76 21.57
C SER A 139 -34.34 -20.93 20.17
N THR A 140 -35.20 -21.00 19.15
CA THR A 140 -34.81 -21.10 17.74
C THR A 140 -34.04 -19.87 17.25
N SER A 141 -34.33 -18.68 17.78
CA SER A 141 -33.64 -17.44 17.41
C SER A 141 -32.18 -17.40 17.89
N PHE A 142 -31.90 -18.02 19.04
CA PHE A 142 -30.55 -18.02 19.63
C PHE A 142 -29.60 -18.95 18.86
N ASP A 143 -30.06 -20.15 18.52
CA ASP A 143 -29.25 -21.13 17.79
C ASP A 143 -28.94 -20.66 16.37
N GLU A 144 -29.89 -19.97 15.71
CA GLU A 144 -29.69 -19.36 14.40
C GLU A 144 -28.63 -18.25 14.46
N LEU A 145 -28.71 -17.33 15.43
CA LEU A 145 -27.71 -16.29 15.65
C LEU A 145 -26.33 -16.87 15.95
N ALA A 146 -26.26 -17.91 16.79
CA ALA A 146 -25.01 -18.58 17.11
C ALA A 146 -24.39 -19.29 15.88
N ALA A 147 -25.22 -19.89 15.02
CA ALA A 147 -24.76 -20.47 13.76
C ALA A 147 -24.24 -19.41 12.79
N LYS A 148 -24.94 -18.27 12.68
CA LYS A 148 -24.52 -17.12 11.87
C LYS A 148 -23.16 -16.57 12.32
N ILE A 149 -22.99 -16.29 13.61
CA ILE A 149 -21.71 -15.81 14.18
C ILE A 149 -20.55 -16.76 13.86
N ARG A 150 -20.77 -18.09 13.97
CA ARG A 150 -19.75 -19.09 13.62
C ARG A 150 -19.42 -19.06 12.13
N GLY A 151 -20.43 -18.98 11.27
CA GLY A 151 -20.25 -18.90 9.81
C GLY A 151 -19.45 -17.66 9.41
N ASP A 152 -19.83 -16.51 9.93
CA ASP A 152 -19.16 -15.24 9.65
C ASP A 152 -17.72 -15.22 10.18
N GLY A 153 -17.49 -15.82 11.35
CA GLY A 153 -16.15 -16.00 11.91
C GLY A 153 -15.22 -16.85 11.02
N VAL A 154 -15.72 -17.95 10.44
CA VAL A 154 -14.97 -18.75 9.46
C VAL A 154 -14.67 -17.93 8.21
N GLY A 155 -15.65 -17.19 7.71
CA GLY A 155 -15.48 -16.29 6.58
C GLY A 155 -14.43 -15.21 6.85
N TYR A 156 -14.44 -14.61 8.03
CA TYR A 156 -13.48 -13.59 8.44
C TYR A 156 -12.06 -14.14 8.44
N LEU A 157 -11.84 -15.30 9.07
CA LEU A 157 -10.52 -15.94 9.10
C LEU A 157 -10.01 -16.30 7.69
N ALA A 158 -10.89 -16.77 6.80
CA ALA A 158 -10.53 -17.05 5.42
C ALA A 158 -10.10 -15.78 4.67
N GLY A 159 -10.81 -14.66 4.87
CA GLY A 159 -10.45 -13.38 4.27
C GLY A 159 -9.10 -12.86 4.78
N VAL A 160 -8.83 -12.97 6.09
CA VAL A 160 -7.52 -12.61 6.67
C VAL A 160 -6.38 -13.45 6.07
N LYS A 161 -6.58 -14.76 5.89
CA LYS A 161 -5.58 -15.62 5.24
C LYS A 161 -5.33 -15.18 3.79
N LYS A 162 -6.39 -14.87 3.04
CA LYS A 162 -6.29 -14.37 1.66
C LYS A 162 -5.54 -13.04 1.59
N LEU A 163 -5.84 -12.12 2.50
CA LEU A 163 -5.14 -10.84 2.62
C LEU A 163 -3.64 -11.05 2.88
N HIS A 164 -3.29 -11.94 3.80
CA HIS A 164 -1.89 -12.23 4.10
C HIS A 164 -1.16 -12.85 2.89
N GLN A 165 -1.78 -13.81 2.19
CA GLN A 165 -1.21 -14.41 0.98
C GLN A 165 -0.97 -13.39 -0.13
N LEU A 166 -1.87 -12.41 -0.27
CA LEU A 166 -1.80 -11.37 -1.29
C LEU A 166 -0.69 -10.35 -0.98
N LEU A 167 -0.53 -9.97 0.29
CA LEU A 167 0.43 -8.94 0.71
C LEU A 167 1.82 -9.46 1.07
N ALA A 168 1.95 -10.74 1.44
CA ALA A 168 3.22 -11.33 1.86
C ALA A 168 4.36 -11.18 0.82
N PRO A 169 4.14 -11.36 -0.49
CA PRO A 169 5.17 -11.15 -1.51
C PRO A 169 5.70 -9.70 -1.55
N HIS A 170 4.89 -8.75 -1.10
CA HIS A 170 5.17 -7.32 -1.18
C HIS A 170 5.76 -6.74 0.10
N ALA A 171 5.93 -7.55 1.16
CA ALA A 171 6.42 -7.12 2.46
C ALA A 171 7.81 -6.44 2.38
N SER A 172 8.67 -6.85 1.42
CA SER A 172 9.98 -6.24 1.21
C SER A 172 9.94 -4.80 0.68
N PHE A 173 8.83 -4.39 0.06
CA PHE A 173 8.66 -3.01 -0.42
C PHE A 173 8.25 -2.05 0.69
N VAL A 174 7.70 -2.57 1.79
CA VAL A 174 7.31 -1.77 2.94
C VAL A 174 8.57 -1.40 3.71
N LYS A 175 9.09 -0.20 3.44
CA LYS A 175 10.20 0.35 4.20
C LYS A 175 9.74 0.61 5.63
N THR A 176 10.29 -0.13 6.60
CA THR A 176 10.04 0.13 8.01
C THR A 176 10.54 1.54 8.35
N ILE A 177 9.60 2.43 8.68
CA ILE A 177 9.90 3.81 9.05
C ILE A 177 10.74 3.86 10.34
N TYR A 178 10.65 2.81 11.17
CA TYR A 178 11.34 2.67 12.46
C TYR A 178 12.84 2.30 12.38
N GLY A 179 13.47 2.27 11.19
CA GLY A 179 14.87 1.86 11.04
C GLY A 179 15.82 2.91 10.45
N ARG A 180 15.37 4.16 10.22
CA ARG A 180 16.14 5.11 9.39
C ARG A 180 17.19 5.95 10.12
N ASP A 181 17.30 5.87 11.45
CA ASP A 181 18.11 6.86 12.20
C ASP A 181 19.42 6.39 12.84
N THR A 182 19.87 5.12 12.73
CA THR A 182 21.01 4.72 13.58
C THR A 182 22.24 4.11 12.94
N LYS A 183 22.31 3.81 11.63
CA LYS A 183 23.56 3.24 11.07
C LYS A 183 23.88 3.71 9.65
N ASN A 184 25.07 4.30 9.52
CA ASN A 184 25.83 4.69 8.31
C ASN A 184 25.62 6.08 7.69
N VAL A 185 26.34 7.08 8.21
CA VAL A 185 27.22 7.94 7.39
C VAL A 185 28.50 8.32 8.16
N ASN A 186 29.32 7.32 8.54
CA ASN A 186 30.76 7.54 8.71
C ASN A 186 31.44 6.97 7.45
N GLY A 187 31.74 7.87 6.52
CA GLY A 187 32.32 7.57 5.21
C GLY A 187 32.42 8.85 4.40
N ALA A 188 33.37 9.70 4.78
CA ALA A 188 33.82 10.85 3.99
C ALA A 188 34.23 10.39 2.59
N SER A 189 33.65 10.95 1.52
CA SER A 189 34.32 11.90 0.63
C SER A 189 33.45 11.99 -0.64
N GLY A 190 33.06 13.19 -1.08
CA GLY A 190 32.15 13.41 -2.23
C GLY A 190 30.86 14.19 -1.92
N LYS A 191 30.82 14.85 -0.76
CA LYS A 191 29.69 15.63 -0.24
C LYS A 191 29.49 16.91 -1.05
N LEU A 192 28.40 16.99 -1.82
CA LEU A 192 27.50 18.15 -1.93
C LEU A 192 26.45 17.91 -3.05
N SER A 193 26.82 17.26 -4.15
CA SER A 193 25.90 17.02 -5.28
C SER A 193 24.90 15.88 -5.03
N ASP A 194 25.31 14.80 -4.37
CA ASP A 194 24.43 13.63 -4.15
C ASP A 194 23.36 13.88 -3.07
N ALA A 195 23.60 14.82 -2.14
CA ALA A 195 22.62 15.26 -1.14
C ALA A 195 21.58 16.21 -1.75
N VAL A 196 21.98 17.09 -2.67
CA VAL A 196 21.07 17.97 -3.42
C VAL A 196 20.24 17.16 -4.41
N ILE A 197 20.84 16.19 -5.10
CA ILE A 197 20.12 15.28 -6.00
C ILE A 197 19.18 14.38 -5.20
N LYS A 198 19.59 13.80 -4.06
CA LYS A 198 18.66 13.08 -3.18
C LYS A 198 17.55 13.96 -2.63
N LYS A 199 17.80 15.22 -2.26
CA LYS A 199 16.72 16.12 -1.80
C LYS A 199 15.78 16.52 -2.94
N ALA A 200 16.29 16.62 -4.17
CA ALA A 200 15.50 16.89 -5.38
C ALA A 200 14.70 15.67 -5.87
N THR A 201 15.24 14.45 -5.79
CA THR A 201 14.55 13.22 -6.25
C THR A 201 13.74 12.53 -5.15
N SER A 202 14.10 12.70 -3.88
CA SER A 202 13.42 12.06 -2.73
C SER A 202 12.08 12.70 -2.36
N ASN A 203 11.69 13.81 -3.00
CA ASN A 203 10.43 14.45 -2.66
C ASN A 203 9.56 14.83 -3.86
N MET A 204 9.76 14.23 -5.03
CA MET A 204 8.85 14.42 -6.16
C MET A 204 7.42 13.94 -5.86
N TYR A 205 7.29 12.82 -5.15
CA TYR A 205 5.97 12.31 -4.74
C TYR A 205 5.32 13.21 -3.70
N ALA A 206 6.05 13.68 -2.68
CA ALA A 206 5.45 14.61 -1.72
C ALA A 206 5.18 15.97 -2.35
N ALA A 207 6.03 16.48 -3.27
CA ALA A 207 5.74 17.70 -4.02
C ALA A 207 4.50 17.53 -4.92
N ARG A 208 4.29 16.35 -5.51
CA ARG A 208 3.08 16.04 -6.29
C ARG A 208 1.84 15.96 -5.39
N VAL A 209 1.96 15.33 -4.23
CA VAL A 209 0.89 15.27 -3.22
C VAL A 209 0.57 16.66 -2.68
N GLU A 210 1.57 17.44 -2.30
CA GLU A 210 1.45 18.82 -1.83
C GLU A 210 0.83 19.72 -2.89
N LYS A 211 1.23 19.59 -4.17
CA LYS A 211 0.60 20.31 -5.28
C LYS A 211 -0.86 19.93 -5.45
N ARG A 212 -1.21 18.64 -5.38
CA ARG A 212 -2.61 18.18 -5.45
C ARG A 212 -3.42 18.72 -4.27
N LEU A 213 -2.86 18.65 -3.07
CA LEU A 213 -3.48 19.16 -1.85
C LEU A 213 -3.68 20.68 -1.91
N ALA A 214 -2.73 21.42 -2.46
CA ALA A 214 -2.83 22.87 -2.66
C ALA A 214 -3.93 23.23 -3.66
N LEU A 215 -4.07 22.46 -4.75
CA LEU A 215 -5.16 22.65 -5.72
C LEU A 215 -6.52 22.36 -5.07
N GLU A 216 -6.65 21.25 -4.34
CA GLU A 216 -7.88 20.88 -3.62
C GLU A 216 -8.25 21.95 -2.58
N ARG A 217 -7.29 22.42 -1.77
CA ARG A 217 -7.50 23.53 -0.83
C ARG A 217 -7.92 24.82 -1.53
N SER A 218 -7.31 25.14 -2.68
CA SER A 218 -7.67 26.35 -3.44
C SER A 218 -9.06 26.27 -4.07
N ALA A 219 -9.52 25.07 -4.45
CA ALA A 219 -10.87 24.85 -4.96
C ALA A 219 -11.91 25.03 -3.84
N ILE A 220 -11.65 24.46 -2.66
CA ILE A 220 -12.52 24.63 -1.49
C ILE A 220 -12.63 26.10 -1.09
N LEU A 221 -11.50 26.83 -1.01
CA LEU A 221 -11.50 28.25 -0.67
C LEU A 221 -12.27 29.09 -1.69
N LYS A 222 -12.15 28.80 -2.99
CA LYS A 222 -12.95 29.48 -4.02
C LYS A 222 -14.44 29.21 -3.87
N GLU A 223 -14.82 27.98 -3.55
CA GLU A 223 -16.22 27.63 -3.32
C GLU A 223 -16.77 28.29 -2.05
N MET A 224 -15.98 28.36 -0.97
CA MET A 224 -16.34 29.10 0.23
C MET A 224 -16.56 30.59 -0.06
N ILE A 225 -15.63 31.23 -0.77
CA ILE A 225 -15.78 32.64 -1.17
C ILE A 225 -17.02 32.83 -2.04
N ARG A 226 -17.28 31.93 -2.99
CA ARG A 226 -18.48 31.98 -3.84
C ARG A 226 -19.77 31.88 -3.02
N LEU A 227 -19.79 31.01 -2.00
CA LEU A 227 -20.93 30.88 -1.09
C LEU A 227 -21.12 32.12 -0.23
N GLU A 228 -20.03 32.70 0.27
CA GLU A 228 -20.06 33.95 1.05
C GLU A 228 -20.55 35.14 0.21
N GLU A 229 -20.14 35.24 -1.06
CA GLU A 229 -20.63 36.25 -2.00
C GLU A 229 -22.13 36.07 -2.31
N LEU A 230 -22.60 34.83 -2.44
CA LEU A 230 -24.02 34.53 -2.65
C LEU A 230 -24.86 34.83 -1.41
N GLU A 231 -24.36 34.53 -0.21
CA GLU A 231 -25.01 34.87 1.05
C GLU A 231 -25.07 36.39 1.23
N SER A 232 -23.96 37.08 1.00
CA SER A 232 -23.90 38.55 1.06
C SER A 232 -24.82 39.22 0.00
N ALA A 233 -24.94 38.62 -1.18
CA ALA A 233 -25.86 39.10 -2.22
C ALA A 233 -27.33 38.76 -1.94
N GLY A 234 -27.58 37.68 -1.20
CA GLY A 234 -28.91 37.28 -0.71
C GLY A 234 -29.42 38.20 0.39
N ASP A 235 -28.57 38.54 1.36
CA ASP A 235 -28.88 39.46 2.46
C ASP A 235 -29.13 40.90 1.96
N ALA A 236 -28.55 41.28 0.82
CA ALA A 236 -28.83 42.57 0.18
C ALA A 236 -30.25 42.67 -0.43
N ARG A 237 -30.97 41.55 -0.62
CA ARG A 237 -32.35 41.54 -1.14
C ARG A 237 -33.42 41.55 -0.05
N ASP A 238 -33.11 41.16 1.19
CA ASP A 238 -34.05 41.19 2.30
C ASP A 238 -34.15 42.55 3.01
N MET A 239 -33.38 43.54 2.56
CA MET A 239 -33.46 44.94 3.05
C MET A 239 -34.15 45.92 2.09
N VAL A 240 -34.65 45.48 0.92
CA VAL A 240 -35.48 46.31 0.02
C VAL A 240 -36.73 45.55 -0.38
N GLY A 241 -37.70 45.54 0.53
CA GLY A 241 -38.96 44.82 0.36
C GLY A 241 -40.13 45.41 1.15
N THR A 242 -40.21 46.74 1.28
CA THR A 242 -41.49 47.40 1.53
C THR A 242 -42.44 47.03 0.39
N SER A 243 -43.34 46.09 0.69
CA SER A 243 -44.44 45.67 -0.18
C SER A 243 -45.26 46.87 -0.66
N PRO A 244 -45.53 47.02 -1.96
CA PRO A 244 -46.77 47.58 -2.44
C PRO A 244 -47.85 46.47 -2.43
N PRO A 245 -49.07 46.76 -1.97
CA PRO A 245 -50.10 45.75 -1.80
C PRO A 245 -50.75 45.38 -3.13
N GLY A 246 -50.91 44.07 -3.34
CA GLY A 246 -52.07 43.52 -4.04
C GLY A 246 -51.95 43.34 -5.54
N ILE A 247 -51.52 42.15 -5.97
CA ILE A 247 -52.00 41.55 -7.23
C ILE A 247 -52.31 40.08 -6.97
N LYS A 248 -53.60 39.77 -6.86
CA LYS A 248 -54.14 38.42 -6.96
C LYS A 248 -53.75 37.88 -8.35
N ARG A 249 -52.93 36.83 -8.44
CA ARG A 249 -52.79 36.08 -9.69
C ARG A 249 -52.95 34.58 -9.46
N LYS A 250 -53.75 34.05 -10.37
CA LYS A 250 -54.43 32.75 -10.39
C LYS A 250 -53.45 31.58 -10.40
N HIS A 251 -53.90 30.53 -9.76
CA HIS A 251 -53.33 29.19 -9.73
C HIS A 251 -53.71 28.47 -11.04
N GLU A 252 -52.74 28.17 -11.90
CA GLU A 252 -52.85 27.23 -13.04
C GLU A 252 -51.51 26.47 -13.07
N SER A 253 -51.43 25.22 -12.60
CA SER A 253 -51.84 23.98 -13.29
C SER A 253 -51.12 23.76 -14.61
N LEU A 254 -49.91 23.20 -14.57
CA LEU A 254 -49.26 22.55 -15.72
C LEU A 254 -48.59 21.26 -15.21
N GLU A 255 -49.42 20.24 -14.99
CA GLU A 255 -48.99 18.90 -14.59
C GLU A 255 -49.17 17.83 -15.70
N GLU A 256 -49.40 18.21 -16.97
CA GLU A 256 -49.81 17.21 -17.99
C GLU A 256 -48.92 16.97 -19.22
N ASP A 257 -47.73 17.56 -19.35
CA ASP A 257 -46.94 17.41 -20.59
C ASP A 257 -45.71 16.49 -20.52
N LEU A 258 -45.55 15.68 -19.47
CA LEU A 258 -44.42 14.75 -19.36
C LEU A 258 -44.80 13.26 -19.39
N LEU A 259 -45.97 12.92 -19.97
CA LEU A 259 -46.39 11.54 -20.23
C LEU A 259 -46.61 11.22 -21.72
N ARG A 260 -45.85 11.86 -22.63
CA ARG A 260 -45.70 11.43 -24.03
C ARG A 260 -44.31 11.72 -24.58
N MET A 261 -43.31 10.94 -24.19
CA MET A 261 -42.20 10.53 -25.06
C MET A 261 -41.75 9.13 -24.68
#